data_AF-A0A6P7FMV1-F1
#
_entry.id   AF-A0A6P7FMV1-F1
#
_cell.length_a   1.000
_cell.length_b   1.000
_cell.length_c   1.000
_cell.angle_alpha   90.00
_cell.angle_beta   90.00
_cell.angle_gamma   90.00
#
_symmetry.space_group_name_H-M   'P 1'
#
loop_
_entity.id
_entity.type
_entity.pdbx_description
1 polymer ?
#
loop_
_entity_poly.entity_id
_entity_poly.type
_entity_poly.pdbx_seq_one_letter_code
_entity_poly.pdbx_strand_id
1 'polypeptide(L)'
;MQYKYMYSPSKRKGGQVRFTANQTDILEKRFCSNKYLSPEERKVLAESLTLSDRQVKTWFQNRRAKWRRSNSGGEQSQENTTDDETKKTNADSN
;
A
#
# COMPACT_ATOMS: atom_id res chain seq x y z
N MET A 1 41.78 7.36 13.21
CA MET A 1 40.37 7.13 13.57
C MET A 1 39.46 7.51 12.39
N GLN A 2 38.65 6.58 11.90
CA GLN A 2 37.40 6.94 11.20
C GLN A 2 36.41 5.80 11.31
N TYR A 3 35.52 5.86 12.31
CA TYR A 3 34.37 4.99 12.41
C TYR A 3 33.25 5.60 11.56
N LYS A 4 32.67 4.88 10.60
CA LYS A 4 31.33 5.24 10.08
C LYS A 4 30.63 4.07 9.38
N TYR A 5 29.76 3.42 10.16
CA TYR A 5 28.71 2.46 9.80
C TYR A 5 29.15 1.12 9.21
N MET A 6 29.46 0.22 10.15
CA MET A 6 29.25 -1.21 10.00
C MET A 6 27.86 -1.47 9.42
N TYR A 7 27.81 -2.42 8.48
CA TYR A 7 26.60 -3.08 8.01
C TYR A 7 25.64 -3.27 9.18
N SER A 8 24.54 -2.50 9.20
CA SER A 8 23.39 -2.92 10.00
C SER A 8 22.91 -4.19 9.32
N PRO A 9 23.08 -5.38 9.93
CA PRO A 9 22.58 -6.59 9.33
C PRO A 9 21.09 -6.37 9.26
N SER A 10 20.59 -6.28 8.03
CA SER A 10 19.18 -6.16 7.70
C SER A 10 18.45 -7.28 8.42
N LYS A 11 18.00 -6.97 9.63
CA LYS A 11 17.20 -7.85 10.45
C LYS A 11 15.92 -8.00 9.66
N ARG A 12 15.83 -9.08 8.87
CA ARG A 12 14.59 -9.56 8.27
C ARG A 12 13.69 -9.97 9.44
N LYS A 13 13.11 -8.97 10.09
CA LYS A 13 12.31 -9.08 11.29
C LYS A 13 10.91 -9.41 10.81
N GLY A 14 10.57 -10.70 10.84
CA GLY A 14 9.23 -11.21 10.57
C GLY A 14 9.11 -11.86 9.19
N GLY A 15 8.68 -13.12 9.17
CA GLY A 15 8.32 -13.82 7.94
C GLY A 15 7.29 -13.03 7.16
N GLN A 16 7.52 -12.88 5.86
CA GLN A 16 6.57 -12.25 4.96
C GLN A 16 5.28 -13.08 4.95
N VAL A 17 4.25 -12.61 5.66
CA VAL A 17 2.92 -13.21 5.59
C VAL A 17 2.41 -13.04 4.17
N ARG A 18 2.18 -14.16 3.49
CA ARG A 18 1.57 -14.17 2.15
C ARG A 18 0.05 -14.12 2.33
N PHE A 19 -0.59 -13.27 1.54
CA PHE A 19 -2.05 -13.28 1.45
C PHE A 19 -2.54 -14.58 0.85
N THR A 20 -3.74 -15.01 1.22
CA THR A 20 -4.40 -16.17 0.63
C THR A 20 -4.74 -15.90 -0.84
N ALA A 21 -5.04 -16.96 -1.60
CA ALA A 21 -5.47 -16.83 -2.99
C ALA A 21 -6.73 -15.97 -3.10
N ASN A 22 -7.72 -16.19 -2.22
CA ASN A 22 -8.97 -15.42 -2.18
C ASN A 22 -8.72 -13.93 -1.87
N GLN A 23 -7.86 -13.63 -0.89
CA GLN A 23 -7.50 -12.24 -0.57
C GLN A 23 -6.84 -11.55 -1.77
N THR A 24 -5.94 -12.24 -2.45
CA THR A 24 -5.25 -11.70 -3.63
C THR A 24 -6.22 -11.45 -4.79
N ASP A 25 -7.13 -12.39 -5.07
CA ASP A 25 -8.13 -12.27 -6.13
C ASP A 25 -9.07 -11.07 -5.90
N ILE A 26 -9.57 -10.88 -4.67
CA ILE A 26 -10.44 -9.74 -4.34
C ILE A 26 -9.68 -8.42 -4.45
N LEU A 27 -8.42 -8.36 -3.98
CA LEU A 27 -7.57 -7.17 -4.11
C LEU A 27 -7.31 -6.83 -5.60
N GLU A 28 -7.07 -7.83 -6.44
CA GLU A 28 -6.90 -7.66 -7.88
C GLU A 28 -8.18 -7.20 -8.58
N LYS A 29 -9.32 -7.81 -8.28
CA LYS A 29 -10.63 -7.40 -8.79
C LYS A 29 -10.93 -5.94 -8.46
N ARG A 30 -10.73 -5.54 -7.19
CA ARG A 30 -10.88 -4.14 -6.77
C ARG A 30 -9.91 -3.21 -7.50
N PHE A 31 -8.65 -3.61 -7.66
CA PHE A 31 -7.66 -2.84 -8.41
C PHE A 31 -8.03 -2.65 -9.88
N CYS A 32 -8.62 -3.67 -10.52
CA CYS A 32 -9.09 -3.57 -11.90
C CYS A 32 -10.15 -2.49 -12.05
N SER A 33 -11.13 -2.43 -11.14
CA SER A 33 -12.16 -1.39 -11.11
C SER A 33 -11.62 -0.01 -10.73
N ASN A 34 -10.77 0.08 -9.71
CA ASN A 34 -10.23 1.35 -9.22
C ASN A 34 -8.77 1.21 -8.78
N LYS A 35 -7.87 1.99 -9.39
CA LYS A 35 -6.42 1.95 -9.13
C LYS A 35 -6.01 2.63 -7.82
N TYR A 36 -6.90 3.45 -7.24
CA TYR A 36 -6.69 4.25 -6.03
C TYR A 36 -7.90 4.17 -5.11
N LEU A 37 -7.71 3.67 -3.90
CA LEU A 37 -8.79 3.63 -2.90
C LEU A 37 -8.78 4.90 -2.04
N SER A 38 -9.97 5.44 -1.78
CA SER A 38 -10.18 6.40 -0.70
C SER A 38 -9.90 5.75 0.67
N PRO A 39 -9.68 6.55 1.74
CA PRO A 39 -9.49 6.01 3.08
C PRO A 39 -10.65 5.12 3.55
N GLU A 40 -11.89 5.48 3.19
CA GLU A 40 -13.08 4.73 3.59
C GLU A 40 -13.19 3.39 2.85
N GLU A 41 -13.06 3.39 1.52
CA GLU A 41 -13.05 2.16 0.74
C GLU A 41 -11.94 1.20 1.19
N ARG A 42 -10.79 1.75 1.62
CA ARG A 42 -9.68 0.95 2.12
C ARG A 42 -10.01 0.24 3.43
N LYS A 43 -10.65 0.94 4.38
CA LYS A 43 -11.10 0.35 5.65
C LYS A 43 -12.11 -0.77 5.41
N VAL A 44 -13.13 -0.51 4.60
CA VAL A 44 -14.15 -1.51 4.25
C VAL A 44 -13.51 -2.75 3.59
N LEU A 45 -12.55 -2.53 2.68
CA LEU A 45 -11.85 -3.64 2.04
C LEU A 45 -10.97 -4.42 3.03
N ALA A 46 -10.29 -3.73 3.95
CA ALA A 46 -9.46 -4.33 4.99
C ALA A 46 -10.29 -5.22 5.92
N GLU A 47 -11.44 -4.73 6.38
CA GLU A 47 -12.39 -5.48 7.22
C GLU A 47 -12.90 -6.73 6.50
N SER A 48 -13.34 -6.60 5.24
CA SER A 48 -13.87 -7.74 4.47
C SER A 48 -12.85 -8.85 4.22
N LEU A 49 -11.55 -8.51 4.19
CA LEU A 49 -10.45 -9.44 3.93
C LEU A 49 -9.72 -9.88 5.21
N THR A 50 -10.17 -9.43 6.39
CA THR A 50 -9.48 -9.60 7.67
C THR A 50 -7.99 -9.21 7.59
N LEU A 51 -7.72 -8.06 6.96
CA LEU A 51 -6.41 -7.44 6.83
C LEU A 51 -6.39 -6.10 7.57
N SER A 52 -5.21 -5.57 7.86
CA SER A 52 -5.07 -4.19 8.35
C SER A 52 -5.15 -3.18 7.20
N ASP A 53 -5.63 -1.96 7.48
CA ASP A 53 -5.64 -0.83 6.53
C ASP A 53 -4.26 -0.63 5.89
N ARG A 54 -3.21 -0.73 6.72
CA ARG A 54 -1.81 -0.64 6.29
C ARG A 54 -1.44 -1.72 5.28
N GLN A 55 -1.85 -2.97 5.49
CA GLN A 55 -1.58 -4.07 4.55
C GLN A 55 -2.25 -3.82 3.19
N VAL A 56 -3.51 -3.37 3.19
CA VAL A 56 -4.23 -3.00 1.96
C VAL A 56 -3.53 -1.81 1.27
N LYS A 57 -3.16 -0.77 2.03
CA LYS A 57 -2.42 0.39 1.51
C LYS A 57 -1.12 -0.03 0.82
N THR A 58 -0.29 -0.82 1.51
CA THR A 58 0.99 -1.31 0.97
C THR A 58 0.78 -2.19 -0.26
N TRP A 59 -0.25 -3.04 -0.27
CA TRP A 59 -0.56 -3.86 -1.44
C TRP A 59 -0.94 -3.00 -2.65
N PHE A 60 -1.82 -2.00 -2.49
CA PHE A 60 -2.20 -1.09 -3.58
C PHE A 60 -1.01 -0.27 -4.09
N GLN A 61 -0.12 0.18 -3.20
CA GLN A 61 1.13 0.85 -3.59
C GLN A 61 2.02 -0.07 -4.45
N ASN A 62 2.26 -1.29 -3.98
CA ASN A 62 3.04 -2.29 -4.71
C ASN A 62 2.40 -2.65 -6.05
N ARG A 63 1.07 -2.77 -6.08
CA ARG A 63 0.31 -3.10 -7.29
C ARG A 63 0.42 -2.01 -8.34
N ARG A 64 0.30 -0.73 -7.95
CA ARG A 64 0.54 0.43 -8.85
C ARG A 64 1.97 0.47 -9.34
N ALA A 65 2.95 0.22 -8.47
CA ALA A 65 4.36 0.18 -8.87
C ALA A 65 4.63 -0.92 -9.91
N LYS A 66 3.98 -2.10 -9.78
CA LYS A 66 4.06 -3.16 -10.79
C LYS A 66 3.38 -2.73 -12.10
N TRP A 67 2.18 -2.13 -12.00
CA TRP A 67 1.43 -1.66 -13.17
C TRP A 67 2.22 -0.61 -13.98
N ARG A 68 2.79 0.40 -13.32
CA ARG A 68 3.65 1.40 -13.99
C ARG A 68 4.82 0.75 -14.71
N ARG A 69 5.56 -0.14 -14.04
CA ARG A 69 6.70 -0.86 -14.65
C ARG A 69 6.33 -1.62 -15.91
N SER A 70 5.14 -2.21 -15.96
CA SER A 70 4.63 -2.90 -17.16
C SER A 70 4.17 -1.95 -18.27
N ASN A 71 3.73 -0.73 -17.92
CA ASN A 71 3.18 0.24 -18.87
C ASN A 71 4.21 1.26 -19.40
N SER A 72 5.33 1.50 -18.69
CA SER A 72 6.28 2.59 -19.01
C SER A 72 7.69 2.13 -19.35
N GLY A 73 7.87 0.96 -19.97
CA GLY A 73 9.16 0.59 -20.58
C GLY A 73 10.36 0.49 -19.63
N GLY A 74 10.15 0.27 -18.32
CA GLY A 74 11.23 -0.09 -17.39
C GLY A 74 11.86 1.03 -16.55
N GLU A 75 11.36 2.27 -16.56
CA GLU A 75 11.93 3.31 -15.68
C GLU A 75 11.38 3.26 -14.25
N GLN A 76 12.28 2.99 -13.30
CA GLN A 76 12.00 2.77 -11.88
C GLN A 76 11.84 4.10 -11.12
N SER A 77 10.66 4.71 -11.15
CA SER A 77 10.35 5.81 -10.22
C SER A 77 9.77 5.24 -8.92
N GLN A 78 10.63 5.06 -7.90
CA GLN A 78 10.19 4.90 -6.51
C GLN A 78 9.72 6.25 -5.99
N GLU A 79 8.42 6.49 -6.06
CA GLU A 79 7.81 7.70 -5.52
C GLU A 79 7.08 7.36 -4.21
N ASN A 80 7.62 7.84 -3.10
CA ASN A 80 6.97 7.86 -1.79
C ASN A 80 5.84 8.90 -1.83
N THR A 81 4.61 8.46 -2.07
CA THR A 81 3.43 9.33 -1.86
C THR A 81 2.77 8.99 -0.51
N THR A 82 3.28 9.58 0.58
CA THR A 82 2.47 10.43 1.47
C THR A 82 1.97 11.57 0.59
N ASP A 83 0.70 11.90 0.47
CA ASP A 83 -0.29 12.16 1.50
C ASP A 83 -1.64 12.26 0.77
N ASP A 84 -2.72 11.77 1.34
CA ASP A 84 -4.05 12.33 1.08
C ASP A 84 -4.89 12.11 2.33
N GLU A 85 -4.58 12.96 3.31
CA GLU A 85 -5.53 13.42 4.32
C GLU A 85 -6.57 14.34 3.64
N THR A 86 -7.60 13.76 3.03
CA THR A 86 -8.79 14.55 2.67
C THR A 86 -9.63 14.79 3.94
N LYS A 87 -9.38 15.96 4.53
CA LYS A 87 -10.24 16.85 5.33
C LYS A 87 -11.38 16.22 6.15
N LYS A 88 -11.28 16.43 7.48
CA LYS A 88 -12.43 16.79 8.31
C LYS A 88 -13.19 17.96 7.67
N THR A 89 -14.47 17.78 7.37
CA THR A 89 -15.45 18.86 7.47
C THR A 89 -16.42 18.49 8.58
N ASN A 90 -16.06 18.89 9.80
CA ASN A 90 -17.08 19.16 10.82
C ASN A 90 -17.86 20.37 10.31
N ALA A 91 -19.10 20.16 9.87
CA ALA A 91 -20.07 21.22 9.62
C ALA A 91 -21.33 20.88 10.42
N ASP A 92 -21.17 20.89 11.74
CA ASP A 92 -22.25 21.08 12.70
C ASP A 92 -21.91 22.36 13.47
N SER A 93 -22.45 23.47 12.99
CA SER A 93 -22.60 24.76 13.67
C SER A 93 -23.30 25.74 12.72
N ASN A 94 -24.63 25.63 12.63
CA ASN A 94 -25.61 26.65 13.05
C ASN A 94 -27.00 26.21 12.61
#